data_AF-A0A259MAZ3-F1
#
_entry.id   AF-A0A259MAZ3-F1
#
_cell.length_a   1.000
_cell.length_b   1.000
_cell.length_c   1.000
_cell.angle_alpha   90.00
_cell.angle_beta   90.00
_cell.angle_gamma   90.00
#
_symmetry.space_group_name_H-M   'P 1'
#
loop_
_entity.id
_entity.type
_entity.pdbx_description
1 polymer ?
#
loop_
_entity_poly.entity_id
_entity_poly.type
_entity_poly.pdbx_seq_one_letter_code
_entity_poly.pdbx_strand_id
1 'polypeptide(L)'
;MIPEDAALGMPGADDPAILDDIVRSIGRDLPPVREALAAIVAKAGNGFAGLERDTREALIAKWYPSGGAPAAALGRVILSAYYRDDRVLVALGHEARSPFPTGYVLEQGDWSLLDAVRDRPPFWRDDRIVPGEER
;
A
#
# COMPACT_ATOMS: atom_id res chain seq x y z
N MET A 1 -2.16 -15.25 -7.97
CA MET A 1 -2.17 -14.12 -8.91
C MET A 1 -3.52 -13.45 -8.80
N ILE A 2 -3.62 -12.12 -8.89
CA ILE A 2 -4.93 -11.45 -8.97
C ILE A 2 -5.33 -11.48 -10.46
N PRO A 3 -6.33 -12.29 -10.85
CA PRO A 3 -6.74 -12.41 -12.25
C PRO A 3 -7.57 -11.19 -12.68
N GLU A 4 -7.71 -11.02 -13.99
CA GLU A 4 -8.68 -10.10 -14.58
C GLU A 4 -10.12 -10.53 -14.22
N ASP A 5 -10.98 -9.54 -13.99
CA ASP A 5 -12.44 -9.71 -13.94
C ASP A 5 -13.09 -8.78 -14.98
N ALA A 6 -13.37 -9.34 -16.15
CA ALA A 6 -13.98 -8.61 -17.25
C ALA A 6 -15.43 -8.15 -16.95
N ALA A 7 -16.16 -8.84 -16.07
CA ALA A 7 -17.52 -8.45 -15.70
C ALA A 7 -17.53 -7.18 -14.84
N LEU A 8 -16.51 -7.01 -14.00
CA LEU A 8 -16.29 -5.82 -13.18
C LEU A 8 -15.41 -4.76 -13.86
N GLY A 9 -14.85 -5.06 -15.04
CA GLY A 9 -13.89 -4.18 -15.71
C GLY A 9 -12.56 -4.04 -14.97
N MET A 10 -12.22 -5.01 -14.11
CA MET A 10 -10.99 -4.99 -13.34
C MET A 10 -9.86 -5.67 -14.11
N PRO A 11 -8.71 -5.00 -14.33
CA PRO A 11 -7.54 -5.62 -14.93
C PRO A 11 -6.97 -6.72 -14.02
N GLY A 12 -6.12 -7.60 -14.57
CA GLY A 12 -5.25 -8.44 -13.75
C GLY A 12 -4.10 -7.63 -13.14
N ALA A 13 -3.48 -8.12 -12.06
CA ALA A 13 -2.30 -7.47 -11.49
C ALA A 13 -1.04 -7.57 -12.37
N ASP A 14 -1.10 -8.34 -13.45
CA ASP A 14 -0.10 -8.44 -14.51
C ASP A 14 -0.37 -7.52 -15.71
N ASP A 15 -1.39 -6.67 -15.64
CA ASP A 15 -1.70 -5.66 -16.65
C ASP A 15 -0.50 -4.71 -16.89
N PRO A 16 -0.16 -4.39 -18.16
CA PRO A 16 1.00 -3.56 -18.48
C PRO A 16 1.02 -2.19 -17.80
N ALA A 17 -0.13 -1.52 -17.64
CA ALA A 17 -0.19 -0.21 -17.01
C ALA A 17 0.12 -0.29 -15.51
N ILE A 18 -0.31 -1.36 -14.85
CA ILE A 18 0.01 -1.64 -13.44
C ILE A 18 1.51 -1.94 -13.28
N LEU A 19 2.09 -2.75 -14.19
CA LEU A 19 3.53 -3.01 -14.19
C LEU A 19 4.34 -1.72 -14.39
N ASP A 20 3.91 -0.84 -15.28
CA ASP A 20 4.55 0.47 -15.49
C ASP A 20 4.50 1.35 -14.23
N ASP A 21 3.39 1.34 -13.47
CA ASP A 21 3.32 2.06 -12.19
C ASP A 21 4.26 1.46 -11.15
N ILE A 22 4.38 0.13 -11.07
CA ILE A 22 5.35 -0.52 -10.18
C ILE A 22 6.76 -0.02 -10.51
N VAL A 23 7.17 -0.07 -11.79
CA VAL A 23 8.51 0.37 -12.20
C VAL A 23 8.74 1.85 -11.87
N ARG A 24 7.73 2.71 -12.08
CA ARG A 24 7.81 4.14 -11.80
C ARG A 24 7.87 4.46 -10.30
N SER A 25 7.14 3.71 -9.47
CA SER A 25 6.92 4.03 -8.05
C SER A 25 7.70 3.18 -7.05
N ILE A 26 8.47 2.19 -7.51
CA ILE A 26 9.18 1.22 -6.66
C ILE A 26 10.09 1.85 -5.60
N GLY A 27 10.75 2.97 -5.93
CA GLY A 27 11.55 3.78 -5.00
C GLY A 27 12.43 2.98 -4.04
N ARG A 28 12.21 3.19 -2.73
CA ARG A 28 12.97 2.55 -1.64
C ARG A 28 12.83 1.02 -1.57
N ASP A 29 11.79 0.45 -2.18
CA ASP A 29 11.52 -0.99 -2.15
C ASP A 29 12.29 -1.74 -3.25
N LEU A 30 13.02 -1.03 -4.13
CA LEU A 30 13.79 -1.64 -5.21
C LEU A 30 14.80 -2.71 -4.73
N PRO A 31 15.64 -2.47 -3.70
CA PRO A 31 16.57 -3.49 -3.22
C PRO A 31 15.89 -4.79 -2.75
N PRO A 32 14.91 -4.78 -1.81
CA PRO A 32 14.27 -6.01 -1.37
C PRO A 32 13.42 -6.68 -2.47
N VAL A 33 12.87 -5.91 -3.43
CA VAL A 33 12.20 -6.50 -4.59
C VAL A 33 13.18 -7.26 -5.49
N ARG A 34 14.39 -6.73 -5.72
CA ARG A 34 15.44 -7.45 -6.46
C ARG A 34 15.85 -8.75 -5.75
N GLU A 35 15.98 -8.72 -4.43
CA GLU A 35 16.28 -9.92 -3.64
C GLU A 35 15.17 -10.97 -3.77
N ALA A 36 13.91 -10.56 -3.72
CA ALA A 36 12.76 -11.44 -3.92
C ALA A 36 12.79 -12.10 -5.30
N LEU A 37 13.00 -11.31 -6.36
CA LEU A 37 13.09 -11.81 -7.74
C LEU A 37 14.27 -12.78 -7.91
N ALA A 38 15.43 -12.46 -7.35
CA ALA A 38 16.59 -13.35 -7.37
C ALA A 38 16.30 -14.69 -6.67
N ALA A 39 15.63 -14.67 -5.51
CA ALA A 39 15.24 -15.87 -4.79
C ALA A 39 14.26 -16.75 -5.60
N ILE A 40 13.29 -16.14 -6.29
CA ILE A 40 12.37 -16.84 -7.18
C ILE A 40 13.13 -17.50 -8.34
N VAL A 41 14.01 -16.74 -9.00
CA VAL A 41 14.82 -17.23 -10.12
C VAL A 41 15.70 -18.42 -9.69
N ALA A 42 16.35 -18.32 -8.53
CA ALA A 42 17.16 -19.41 -7.98
C ALA A 42 16.32 -20.67 -7.70
N LYS A 43 15.11 -20.51 -7.14
CA LYS A 43 14.18 -21.63 -6.88
C LYS A 43 13.66 -22.28 -8.14
N ALA A 44 13.57 -21.53 -9.23
CA ALA A 44 13.14 -21.99 -10.53
C ALA A 44 14.29 -22.58 -11.37
N GLY A 45 15.50 -22.75 -10.82
CA GLY A 45 16.65 -23.23 -11.57
C GLY A 45 17.11 -22.26 -12.66
N ASN A 46 16.99 -20.95 -12.42
CA ASN A 46 17.30 -19.85 -13.35
C ASN A 46 16.42 -19.76 -14.61
N GLY A 47 15.22 -20.36 -14.59
CA GLY A 47 14.31 -20.41 -15.74
C GLY A 47 12.88 -20.00 -15.46
N PHE A 48 12.61 -19.19 -14.43
CA PHE A 48 11.24 -18.92 -13.96
C PHE A 48 10.27 -18.51 -15.07
N ALA A 49 10.67 -17.61 -15.98
CA ALA A 49 9.79 -17.13 -17.06
C ALA A 49 9.43 -18.20 -18.10
N GLY A 50 10.26 -19.24 -18.25
CA GLY A 50 10.03 -20.35 -19.18
C GLY A 50 9.20 -21.49 -18.58
N LEU A 51 8.89 -21.44 -17.29
CA LEU A 51 8.02 -22.43 -16.66
C LEU A 51 6.56 -22.24 -17.10
N GLU A 52 5.85 -23.36 -17.18
CA GLU A 52 4.40 -23.39 -17.37
C GLU A 52 3.69 -22.60 -16.24
N ARG A 53 2.51 -22.02 -16.53
CA ARG A 53 1.83 -21.06 -15.65
C ARG A 53 1.50 -21.67 -14.29
N ASP A 54 0.88 -22.84 -14.25
CA ASP A 54 0.50 -23.51 -13.01
C ASP A 54 1.74 -23.89 -12.20
N THR A 55 2.83 -24.26 -12.90
CA THR A 55 4.13 -24.51 -12.28
C THR A 55 4.73 -23.26 -11.63
N ARG A 56 4.64 -22.09 -12.30
CA ARG A 56 5.04 -20.80 -11.70
C ARG A 56 4.21 -20.47 -10.48
N GLU A 57 2.89 -20.63 -10.56
CA GLU A 57 1.98 -20.36 -9.46
C GLU A 57 2.25 -21.25 -8.24
N ALA A 58 2.42 -22.56 -8.45
CA ALA A 58 2.76 -23.51 -7.39
C ALA A 58 4.09 -23.19 -6.72
N LEU A 59 5.12 -22.80 -7.49
CA LEU A 59 6.42 -22.41 -6.97
C LEU A 59 6.31 -21.16 -6.08
N ILE A 60 5.62 -20.12 -6.56
CA ILE A 60 5.42 -18.88 -5.80
C ILE A 60 4.60 -19.15 -4.54
N ALA A 61 3.49 -19.89 -4.64
CA ALA A 61 2.64 -20.22 -3.50
C ALA A 61 3.40 -20.99 -2.41
N LYS A 62 4.31 -21.89 -2.80
CA LYS A 62 5.18 -22.62 -1.87
C LYS A 62 6.25 -21.72 -1.24
N TRP A 63 6.83 -20.81 -1.99
CA TRP A 63 7.93 -19.98 -1.52
C TRP A 63 7.47 -18.80 -0.64
N TYR A 64 6.41 -18.10 -1.06
CA TYR A 64 5.97 -16.84 -0.50
C TYR A 64 5.85 -16.83 1.05
N PRO A 65 5.27 -17.87 1.71
CA PRO A 65 5.16 -17.90 3.17
C PRO A 65 6.50 -17.88 3.91
N SER A 66 7.56 -18.37 3.28
CA SER A 66 8.92 -18.44 3.84
C SER A 66 9.85 -17.33 3.32
N GLY A 67 9.37 -16.45 2.45
CA GLY A 67 10.20 -15.49 1.72
C GLY A 67 10.61 -14.24 2.49
N GLY A 68 10.13 -14.09 3.74
CA GLY A 68 10.55 -13.03 4.67
C GLY A 68 10.28 -11.61 4.16
N ALA A 69 11.13 -10.67 4.57
CA ALA A 69 11.00 -9.26 4.23
C ALA A 69 11.02 -8.97 2.71
N PRO A 70 11.88 -9.62 1.88
CA PRO A 70 11.83 -9.46 0.43
C PRO A 70 10.49 -9.87 -0.19
N ALA A 71 9.91 -11.01 0.22
CA ALA A 71 8.61 -11.44 -0.27
C ALA A 71 7.48 -10.48 0.13
N ALA A 72 7.51 -10.00 1.38
CA ALA A 72 6.57 -8.98 1.85
C ALA A 72 6.69 -7.67 1.06
N ALA A 73 7.91 -7.24 0.73
CA ALA A 73 8.14 -6.05 -0.10
C ALA A 73 7.58 -6.24 -1.52
N LEU A 74 7.84 -7.39 -2.15
CA LEU A 74 7.31 -7.72 -3.48
C LEU A 74 5.77 -7.75 -3.49
N GLY A 75 5.16 -8.40 -2.51
CA GLY A 75 3.69 -8.43 -2.37
C GLY A 75 3.11 -7.03 -2.17
N ARG A 76 3.74 -6.20 -1.33
CA ARG A 76 3.29 -4.83 -1.08
C ARG A 76 3.34 -3.94 -2.32
N VAL A 77 4.41 -3.98 -3.11
CA VAL A 77 4.50 -3.13 -4.32
C VAL A 77 3.46 -3.52 -5.36
N ILE A 78 3.21 -4.83 -5.55
CA ILE A 78 2.18 -5.33 -6.46
C ILE A 78 0.79 -4.89 -5.97
N LEU A 79 0.48 -5.12 -4.69
CA LEU A 79 -0.81 -4.78 -4.11
C LEU A 79 -1.09 -3.26 -4.13
N SER A 80 -0.06 -2.46 -3.85
CA SER A 80 -0.17 -1.00 -3.82
C SER A 80 -0.42 -0.43 -5.21
N ALA A 81 0.24 -0.95 -6.25
CA ALA A 81 -0.01 -0.51 -7.63
C ALA A 81 -1.39 -0.95 -8.11
N TYR A 82 -1.78 -2.20 -7.83
CA TYR A 82 -3.09 -2.74 -8.21
C TYR A 82 -4.25 -1.91 -7.64
N TYR A 83 -4.27 -1.66 -6.33
CA TYR A 83 -5.35 -0.89 -5.70
C TYR A 83 -5.20 0.64 -5.82
N ARG A 84 -4.17 1.12 -6.53
CA ARG A 84 -4.05 2.52 -6.95
C ARG A 84 -4.57 2.73 -8.37
N ASP A 85 -4.67 1.67 -9.18
CA ASP A 85 -5.16 1.78 -10.55
C ASP A 85 -6.62 2.28 -10.56
N ASP A 86 -6.86 3.34 -11.33
CA ASP A 86 -8.15 4.03 -11.40
C ASP A 86 -9.29 3.07 -11.82
N ARG A 87 -9.00 2.08 -12.69
CA ARG A 87 -9.99 1.10 -13.13
C ARG A 87 -10.43 0.21 -11.96
N VAL A 88 -9.47 -0.20 -11.13
CA VAL A 88 -9.74 -1.01 -9.93
C VAL A 88 -10.51 -0.18 -8.90
N LEU A 89 -10.11 1.06 -8.66
CA LEU A 89 -10.82 1.96 -7.72
C LEU A 89 -12.27 2.18 -8.13
N VAL A 90 -12.51 2.52 -9.40
CA VAL A 90 -13.86 2.75 -9.93
C VAL A 90 -14.71 1.48 -9.85
N ALA A 91 -14.15 0.32 -10.19
CA ALA A 91 -14.85 -0.95 -10.10
C ALA A 91 -15.23 -1.33 -8.66
N LEU A 92 -14.46 -0.86 -7.66
CA LEU A 92 -14.79 -1.00 -6.24
C LEU A 92 -15.77 0.07 -5.72
N GLY A 93 -16.23 0.99 -6.57
CA GLY A 93 -17.13 2.08 -6.19
C GLY A 93 -16.43 3.29 -5.56
N HIS A 94 -15.12 3.40 -5.71
CA HIS A 94 -14.34 4.57 -5.29
C HIS A 94 -14.14 5.56 -6.43
N GLU A 95 -13.96 6.83 -6.07
CA GLU A 95 -13.56 7.85 -7.04
C GLU A 95 -12.06 7.70 -7.34
N ALA A 96 -11.73 7.58 -8.62
CA ALA A 96 -10.36 7.60 -9.14
C ALA A 96 -9.78 9.03 -9.06
N ARG A 97 -9.46 9.49 -7.85
CA ARG A 97 -8.84 10.78 -7.63
C ARG A 97 -7.88 10.76 -6.44
N SER A 98 -6.97 11.72 -6.45
CA SER A 98 -6.17 12.01 -5.26
C SER A 98 -7.08 12.40 -4.09
N PRO A 99 -6.79 11.91 -2.87
CA PRO A 99 -7.59 12.26 -1.70
C PRO A 99 -7.46 13.75 -1.36
N PHE A 100 -6.31 14.38 -1.57
CA PHE A 100 -6.13 15.83 -1.41
C PHE A 100 -6.37 16.57 -2.75
N PRO A 101 -7.00 17.77 -2.77
CA PRO A 101 -7.41 18.58 -1.62
C PRO A 101 -8.79 18.28 -1.03
N THR A 102 -9.69 17.66 -1.78
CA THR A 102 -11.11 17.57 -1.40
C THR A 102 -11.38 16.68 -0.18
N GLY A 103 -10.56 15.66 0.05
CA GLY A 103 -10.75 14.67 1.11
C GLY A 103 -11.87 13.67 0.84
N TYR A 104 -12.14 12.84 1.85
CA TYR A 104 -13.38 12.07 2.00
C TYR A 104 -14.15 12.65 3.18
N VAL A 105 -15.48 12.63 3.09
CA VAL A 105 -16.33 12.97 4.25
C VAL A 105 -16.20 11.84 5.26
N LEU A 106 -15.82 12.18 6.49
CA LEU A 106 -15.70 11.22 7.59
C LEU A 106 -16.91 11.36 8.51
N GLU A 107 -17.41 10.22 8.99
CA GLU A 107 -18.39 10.16 10.07
C GLU A 107 -17.83 10.89 11.30
N GLN A 108 -18.69 11.67 11.96
CA GLN A 108 -18.29 12.36 13.19
C GLN A 108 -18.12 11.33 14.31
N GLY A 109 -16.94 11.31 14.92
CA GLY A 109 -16.65 10.46 16.07
C GLY A 109 -17.17 11.03 17.38
N ASP A 110 -16.98 10.27 18.46
CA ASP A 110 -17.27 10.75 19.81
C ASP A 110 -16.19 11.75 20.26
N TRP A 111 -16.57 13.03 20.29
CA TRP A 111 -15.69 14.13 20.66
C TRP A 111 -15.31 14.14 22.15
N SER A 112 -16.05 13.44 23.04
CA SER A 112 -15.70 13.40 24.47
C SER A 112 -14.38 12.67 24.73
N LEU A 113 -13.89 11.87 23.78
CA LEU A 113 -12.57 11.24 23.85
C LEU A 113 -11.42 12.27 23.92
N LEU A 114 -11.66 13.51 23.47
CA LEU A 114 -10.68 14.59 23.54
C LEU A 114 -10.71 15.36 24.86
N ASP A 115 -11.66 15.10 25.76
CA ASP A 115 -11.81 15.86 27.00
C ASP A 115 -10.56 15.74 27.89
N ALA A 116 -9.94 14.56 27.96
CA ALA A 116 -8.68 14.37 28.68
C ALA A 116 -7.53 15.26 28.18
N VAL A 117 -7.55 15.64 26.89
CA VAL A 117 -6.57 16.55 26.29
C VAL A 117 -6.98 18.01 26.51
N ARG A 118 -8.27 18.33 26.37
CA ARG A 118 -8.83 19.68 26.53
C ARG A 118 -8.74 20.18 27.97
N ASP A 119 -8.94 19.30 28.94
CA ASP A 119 -8.94 19.63 30.36
C ASP A 119 -7.55 19.66 30.98
N ARG A 120 -6.51 19.33 30.19
CA ARG A 120 -5.14 19.34 30.67
C ARG A 120 -4.70 20.79 30.98
N PRO A 121 -4.18 21.07 32.19
CA PRO A 121 -3.62 22.39 32.51
C PRO A 121 -2.53 22.79 31.50
N PRO A 122 -2.48 24.06 31.06
CA PRO A 122 -1.39 24.56 30.23
C PRO A 122 -0.04 24.25 30.86
N PHE A 123 0.86 23.65 30.09
CA PHE A 123 2.23 23.33 30.52
C PHE A 123 3.30 24.10 29.71
N TRP A 124 2.86 25.00 28.83
CA TRP A 124 3.71 25.91 28.08
C TRP A 124 3.80 27.26 28.79
N ARG A 125 4.88 27.99 28.51
CA ARG A 125 5.03 29.39 28.95
C ARG A 125 4.08 30.24 28.11
N ASP A 126 3.18 30.97 28.75
CA ASP A 126 2.29 31.91 28.07
C ASP A 126 2.89 33.31 28.12
N ASP A 127 3.53 33.72 27.03
CA ASP A 127 4.20 35.03 26.92
C ASP A 127 3.21 36.21 26.90
N ARG A 128 1.90 35.94 26.89
CA ARG A 128 0.84 36.95 27.00
C ARG A 128 0.52 37.30 28.46
N ILE A 129 0.97 36.50 29.42
CA ILE A 129 0.76 36.75 30.85
C ILE A 129 2.00 37.48 31.39
N VAL A 130 1.81 38.74 31.79
CA VAL A 130 2.86 39.54 32.45
C VAL A 130 3.00 39.03 33.89
N PRO A 131 4.22 38.81 34.43
CA PRO A 131 4.39 38.36 35.80
C PRO A 131 3.85 39.41 36.78
N GLY A 132 2.72 39.11 37.47
CA GLY A 132 2.19 39.95 38.54
C GLY A 132 0.69 40.26 38.48
N GLU A 133 -0.01 39.95 37.38
CA GLU A 133 -1.47 40.02 37.33
C GLU A 133 -2.07 38.63 37.60
N GLU A 134 -2.67 38.44 38.78
CA GLU A 134 -3.53 37.29 39.05
C GLU A 134 -4.82 37.39 38.20
N ARG A 135 -5.34 36.21 37.81
CA ARG A 135 -6.54 36.04 36.99
C ARG A 135 -7.82 36.44 37.68
#